data_AF-A0A8J6SHL9-F1
#
_entry.id   AF-A0A8J6SHL9-F1
#
_cell.length_a   1.000
_cell.length_b   1.000
_cell.length_c   1.000
_cell.angle_alpha   90.00
_cell.angle_beta   90.00
_cell.angle_gamma   90.00
#
_symmetry.space_group_name_H-M   'P 1'
#
loop_
_entity.id
_entity.type
_entity.pdbx_description
1 polymer ?
#
loop_
_entity_poly.entity_id
_entity_poly.type
_entity_poly.pdbx_seq_one_letter_code
_entity_poly.pdbx_strand_id
1 'polypeptide(L)' 'MLGKLLDGRYQIIDSLGRGGFGQTYIAQDTRRPGNPTCVVKHLKPASSDSECLQIARRLFCSEAEILEKLGYHDQIPRLL' A
#
# COMPACT_ATOMS: atom_id res chain seq x y z
N MET A 1 -6.05 -13.14 -5.56
CA MET A 1 -4.85 -12.68 -4.83
C MET A 1 -4.92 -12.93 -3.34
N LEU A 2 -6.08 -13.28 -2.78
CA LEU A 2 -6.20 -13.78 -1.40
C LEU A 2 -5.16 -14.87 -1.10
N GLY A 3 -4.57 -14.79 0.10
CA GLY A 3 -3.51 -15.69 0.55
C GLY A 3 -2.12 -15.43 -0.05
N LYS A 4 -1.99 -14.57 -1.07
CA LYS A 4 -0.69 -14.23 -1.67
C LYS A 4 0.14 -13.41 -0.68
N LEU A 5 1.43 -13.74 -0.60
CA LEU A 5 2.43 -12.99 0.16
C LEU A 5 3.07 -11.92 -0.74
N LEU A 6 2.94 -10.65 -0.38
CA LEU A 6 3.66 -9.54 -1.00
C LEU A 6 4.93 -9.25 -0.22
N ASP A 7 6.05 -9.02 -0.92
CA ASP A 7 7.37 -8.77 -0.32
C ASP A 7 7.86 -9.89 0.64
N GLY A 8 7.26 -11.08 0.56
CA GLY A 8 7.52 -12.14 1.54
C GLY A 8 7.17 -11.74 2.98
N ARG A 9 6.26 -10.77 3.17
CA ARG A 9 5.91 -10.18 4.48
C ARG A 9 4.42 -9.95 4.65
N TYR A 10 3.73 -9.46 3.64
CA TYR A 10 2.34 -9.05 3.77
C TYR A 10 1.42 -10.07 3.13
N GLN A 11 0.72 -10.86 3.95
CA GLN A 11 -0.22 -11.86 3.46
C GLN A 11 -1.57 -11.19 3.21
N ILE A 12 -2.03 -11.17 1.95
CA ILE A 12 -3.31 -10.55 1.58
C ILE A 12 -4.45 -11.37 2.19
N ILE A 13 -5.26 -10.73 3.02
CA ILE A 13 -6.47 -11.33 3.61
C ILE A 13 -7.75 -10.81 2.97
N ASP A 14 -7.74 -9.60 2.39
CA ASP A 14 -8.88 -9.07 1.64
C ASP A 14 -8.48 -7.99 0.63
N SER A 15 -9.37 -7.70 -0.32
CA SER A 15 -9.27 -6.57 -1.24
C SER A 15 -10.10 -5.40 -0.73
N LEU A 16 -9.44 -4.27 -0.42
CA LEU A 16 -10.12 -3.07 0.05
C LEU A 16 -10.66 -2.23 -1.11
N GLY A 17 -9.97 -2.24 -2.26
CA GLY A 17 -10.44 -1.50 -3.42
C GLY A 17 -9.40 -1.34 -4.53
N ARG A 18 -9.83 -0.67 -5.60
CA ARG A 18 -9.01 -0.30 -6.74
C ARG A 18 -9.16 1.21 -6.98
N GLY A 19 -8.04 1.91 -7.14
CA GLY A 19 -8.01 3.36 -7.36
C GLY A 19 -6.95 3.76 -8.39
N GLY A 20 -6.70 5.07 -8.51
CA GLY A 20 -5.77 5.63 -9.52
C GLY A 20 -4.34 5.10 -9.43
N PHE A 21 -3.89 4.66 -8.25
CA PHE A 21 -2.57 4.06 -8.04
C PHE A 21 -2.54 2.54 -8.17
N GLY A 22 -3.67 1.87 -8.40
CA GLY A 22 -3.71 0.41 -8.51
C GLY A 22 -4.62 -0.22 -7.48
N GLN A 23 -4.11 -1.20 -6.72
CA GLN A 23 -4.92 -2.06 -5.86
C GLN A 23 -4.55 -1.88 -4.39
N THR A 24 -5.55 -1.90 -3.52
CA THR A 24 -5.39 -1.76 -2.07
C THR A 24 -5.93 -3.00 -1.38
N TYR A 25 -5.17 -3.55 -0.44
CA TYR A 25 -5.49 -4.78 0.26
C TYR A 25 -5.53 -4.55 1.77
N ILE A 26 -6.33 -5.36 2.45
CA ILE A 26 -6.11 -5.68 3.85
C ILE A 26 -5.14 -6.87 3.87
N ALA A 27 -4.07 -6.76 4.67
CA ALA A 27 -3.06 -7.80 4.80
C ALA A 27 -2.64 -8.00 6.26
N GLN A 28 -2.03 -9.14 6.55
CA GLN A 28 -1.32 -9.38 7.81
C GLN A 28 0.18 -9.19 7.59
N ASP A 29 0.84 -8.46 8.50
CA ASP A 29 2.29 -8.35 8.54
C ASP A 29 2.89 -9.56 9.26
N THR A 30 3.32 -10.56 8.50
CA THR A 30 3.80 -11.84 9.03
C THR A 30 5.16 -11.77 9.71
N ARG A 31 5.83 -10.60 9.71
CA ARG A 31 7.13 -10.39 10.38
C ARG A 31 6.99 -9.73 11.74
N ARG A 32 5.80 -9.27 12.13
CA ARG A 32 5.55 -8.69 13.44
C ARG A 32 4.84 -9.72 14.34
N PRO A 33 5.21 -9.82 15.64
CA PRO A 33 4.52 -10.69 16.57
C PRO A 33 3.01 -10.43 16.57
N GLY A 34 2.22 -11.51 16.51
CA GLY A 34 0.75 -11.42 16.47
C GLY A 34 0.17 -11.09 15.08
N ASN A 35 0.99 -11.00 14.03
CA ASN A 35 0.55 -10.77 12.65
C ASN A 35 -0.48 -9.63 12.50
N PRO A 36 -0.13 -8.41 12.96
CA PRO A 36 -1.08 -7.30 12.97
C PRO A 36 -1.61 -7.04 11.57
N THR A 37 -2.88 -6.65 11.52
CA THR A 37 -3.55 -6.30 10.27
C THR A 37 -3.12 -4.91 9.82
N CYS A 38 -2.83 -4.75 8.54
CA CYS A 38 -2.43 -3.51 7.91
C CYS A 38 -3.08 -3.34 6.53
N VAL A 39 -2.96 -2.13 5.99
CA VAL A 39 -3.38 -1.84 4.61
C VAL A 39 -2.15 -1.78 3.73
N VAL A 40 -2.17 -2.51 2.61
CA VAL A 40 -1.10 -2.49 1.61
C VAL A 40 -1.64 -1.84 0.34
N LYS A 41 -1.08 -0.68 -0.03
CA LYS A 41 -1.28 -0.10 -1.36
C LYS A 41 -0.24 -0.65 -2.32
N HIS A 42 -0.69 -1.35 -3.35
CA HIS A 42 0.17 -1.91 -4.39
C HIS A 42 0.04 -1.06 -5.66
N LEU A 43 1.12 -0.36 -5.99
CA LEU A 43 1.22 0.41 -7.23
C LEU A 43 1.08 -0.53 -8.43
N LYS A 44 -0.07 -0.45 -9.11
CA LYS A 44 -0.36 -1.27 -10.31
C LYS A 44 -1.05 -0.41 -11.36
N PRO A 45 -0.27 0.34 -12.15
CA PRO A 45 -0.79 1.26 -13.15
C PRO A 45 -1.63 0.51 -14.20
N ALA A 46 -2.70 1.14 -14.67
CA ALA A 46 -3.56 0.57 -15.70
C ALA A 46 -2.98 0.78 -17.11
N SER A 47 -2.13 1.80 -17.28
CA SER A 47 -1.45 2.14 -18.52
C SER A 47 0.03 1.72 -18.45
N SER A 48 0.57 1.31 -19.58
CA SER A 48 2.02 1.10 -19.78
C SER A 48 2.72 2.33 -20.33
N ASP A 49 2.00 3.44 -20.53
CA ASP A 49 2.57 4.71 -20.97
C ASP A 49 3.59 5.25 -19.96
N SER A 50 4.79 5.56 -20.44
CA SER A 50 5.94 5.91 -19.59
C SER A 50 5.68 7.18 -18.76
N GLU A 51 5.02 8.19 -19.34
CA GLU A 51 4.71 9.43 -18.63
C GLU A 51 3.70 9.18 -17.51
N CYS A 52 2.62 8.45 -17.81
CA CYS A 52 1.64 8.02 -16.81
C CYS A 52 2.29 7.22 -15.67
N LEU A 53 3.22 6.31 -16.00
CA LEU A 53 3.96 5.50 -15.01
C LEU A 53 4.83 6.37 -14.11
N GLN A 54 5.53 7.36 -14.67
CA GLN A 54 6.36 8.29 -13.90
C GLN A 54 5.51 9.13 -12.95
N ILE A 55 4.38 9.67 -13.41
CA ILE A 55 3.47 10.46 -12.58
C ILE A 55 2.89 9.60 -11.45
N ALA A 56 2.39 8.40 -11.77
CA ALA A 56 1.84 7.48 -10.78
C ALA A 56 2.87 7.11 -9.71
N ARG A 57 4.12 6.82 -10.12
CA ARG A 57 5.22 6.55 -9.20
C ARG A 57 5.54 7.73 -8.30
N ARG A 58 5.66 8.94 -8.87
CA ARG A 58 5.95 10.17 -8.13
C ARG A 58 4.89 10.41 -7.06
N LEU A 59 3.61 10.41 -7.45
CA LEU A 59 2.51 10.66 -6.52
C LEU A 59 2.42 9.59 -5.43
N PHE A 60 2.65 8.32 -5.78
CA PHE A 60 2.68 7.22 -4.81
C PHE A 60 3.81 7.40 -3.78
N CYS A 61 5.01 7.79 -4.22
CA CYS A 61 6.12 8.10 -3.32
C CYS A 61 5.83 9.32 -2.44
N SER A 62 5.28 10.40 -3.02
CA SER A 62 4.92 11.60 -2.27
C SER A 62 3.87 11.33 -1.18
N GLU A 63 2.90 10.43 -1.42
CA GLU A 63 1.94 10.02 -0.40
C GLU A 63 2.65 9.38 0.81
N ALA A 64 3.58 8.45 0.56
CA ALA A 64 4.36 7.82 1.63
C ALA A 64 5.22 8.84 2.40
N GLU A 65 5.90 9.75 1.70
CA GLU A 65 6.70 10.82 2.34
C GLU A 65 5.85 11.75 3.21
N ILE A 66 4.64 12.08 2.78
CA ILE A 66 3.71 12.91 3.55
C ILE A 66 3.24 12.17 4.80
N LEU A 67 2.85 10.90 4.68
CA LEU A 67 2.43 10.10 5.84
C LEU A 67 3.56 9.92 6.87
N GLU A 68 4.80 9.73 6.40
CA GLU A 68 5.97 9.66 7.28
C GLU A 68 6.17 10.98 8.04
N LYS A 69 6.04 12.13 7.35
CA LYS A 69 6.15 13.46 7.97
C LYS A 69 5.01 13.74 8.97
N LEU A 70 3.80 13.28 8.68
CA LEU A 70 2.65 13.43 9.58
C LEU A 70 2.77 12.56 10.84
N GLY A 71 3.50 11.44 10.74
CA GLY A 71 3.83 10.59 11.88
C GLY A 71 2.60 9.92 12.51
N TYR A 72 2.35 10.18 13.79
CA TYR A 72 1.22 9.62 14.52
C TYR A 72 0.17 10.70 14.79
N HIS A 73 -1.07 10.45 14.36
CA HIS A 73 -2.24 11.27 14.66
C HIS A 73 -3.49 10.40 14.65
N ASP A 74 -4.42 10.59 15.60
CA ASP A 74 -5.57 9.70 15.82
C ASP A 74 -6.61 9.66 14.67
N GLN A 75 -6.48 10.54 13.68
CA GLN A 75 -7.42 10.70 12.56
C GLN A 75 -6.74 10.51 11.20
N ILE A 76 -5.44 10.20 11.19
CA ILE A 76 -4.65 10.05 9.98
C ILE A 76 -4.00 8.67 10.01
N PRO A 77 -4.09 7.88 8.92
CA PRO A 77 -3.38 6.61 8.83
C PRO A 77 -1.87 6.82 9.03
N ARG A 78 -1.24 5.95 9.82
CA ARG A 78 0.20 5.97 10.05
C ARG A 78 0.92 5.06 9.05
N LEU A 79 2.08 5.50 8.54
CA LEU A 79 2.99 4.65 7.78
C LEU A 79 3.69 3.63 8.69
N LEU A 80 3.80 2.37 8.25
CA LEU A 80 4.27 1.23 9.05
C LEU A 80 5.76 0.91 8.91
#